data_AF-A0A6M3IKC8-F1
#
_entry.id   AF-A0A6M3IKC8-F1
#
_cell.length_a   1.000
_cell.length_b   1.000
_cell.length_c   1.000
_cell.angle_alpha   90.00
_cell.angle_beta   90.00
_cell.angle_gamma   90.00
#
_symmetry.space_group_name_H-M   'P 1'
#
loop_
_entity.id
_entity.type
_entity.pdbx_description
1 polymer ?
#
loop_
_entity_poly.entity_id
_entity_poly.type
_entity_poly.pdbx_seq_one_letter_code
_entity_poly.pdbx_strand_id
1 'polypeptide(L)'
;MLAVLCARVESERFPGKVLQDLGGRTVLGGIVERLRQSRSVGRIVVATTERPADDAIVREAAFCEVPVIRGSVDNVVERMQQAVYQHGGGMKYVLRALGDQPFLDWESVDEATRIIDANDWDFLLPLTFDADPVYGAGLSPWSVRVWSAIASRSTKPDELEHPGVWLRRSLEMFNYALIDLPHWAYRGYRLELDTPEDLNLFRLVHAAWEQPDPPPLRWVVSYLDKNRSLAGINAAIHERTGTFTTHTAAEVQHWWQDYANRTVVFSDLPSMLASTGAPASHGGTARCRACDGALIVQRVRPTGVLQLRCARCGKRTTYHADHPTGPNSS
;
A
#
# COMPACT_ATOMS: atom_id res chain seq x y z
N MET A 1 -3.80 12.03 9.46
CA MET A 1 -3.32 10.67 9.81
C MET A 1 -1.92 10.74 10.40
N LEU A 2 -1.57 9.78 11.27
CA LEU A 2 -0.19 9.55 11.69
C LEU A 2 0.45 8.45 10.83
N ALA A 3 1.56 8.76 10.17
CA ALA A 3 2.40 7.75 9.53
C ALA A 3 3.54 7.34 10.47
N VAL A 4 3.71 6.03 10.68
CA VAL A 4 4.82 5.46 11.45
C VAL A 4 5.71 4.70 10.48
N LEU A 5 6.91 5.25 10.23
CA LEU A 5 7.93 4.65 9.38
C LEU A 5 8.78 3.70 10.22
N CYS A 6 8.53 2.41 10.08
CA CYS A 6 9.28 1.37 10.76
C CYS A 6 10.57 1.04 9.99
N ALA A 7 11.72 1.27 10.62
CA ALA A 7 13.03 1.00 10.03
C ALA A 7 13.99 0.42 11.08
N ARG A 8 14.95 -0.39 10.64
CA ARG A 8 16.09 -0.84 11.44
C ARG A 8 17.29 -1.03 10.52
N VAL A 9 18.51 -0.85 11.03
CA VAL A 9 19.74 -1.02 10.26
C VAL A 9 19.97 -2.49 9.92
N GLU A 10 19.70 -3.37 10.88
CA GLU A 10 19.82 -4.80 10.66
C GLU A 10 18.77 -5.32 9.69
N SER A 11 19.24 -5.86 8.57
CA SER A 11 18.41 -6.65 7.67
C SER A 11 19.19 -7.89 7.28
N GLU A 12 18.49 -9.01 7.10
CA GLU A 12 19.13 -10.30 6.81
C GLU A 12 19.80 -10.33 5.43
N ARG A 13 19.25 -9.58 4.45
CA ARG A 13 19.66 -9.61 3.05
C ARG A 13 20.60 -8.47 2.67
N PHE A 14 20.35 -7.27 3.17
CA PHE A 14 21.14 -6.08 2.83
C PHE A 14 21.24 -5.12 4.04
N PRO A 15 22.17 -5.39 4.98
CA PRO A 15 22.34 -4.57 6.17
C PRO A 15 22.56 -3.09 5.81
N GLY A 16 21.90 -2.20 6.55
CA GLY A 16 21.96 -0.76 6.32
C GLY A 16 21.20 -0.29 5.08
N LYS A 17 20.35 -1.12 4.45
CA LYS A 17 19.57 -0.76 3.25
C LYS A 17 18.82 0.56 3.38
N VAL A 18 18.23 0.84 4.54
CA VAL A 18 17.45 2.06 4.79
C VAL A 18 18.30 3.34 4.82
N LEU A 19 19.62 3.21 4.95
CA LEU A 19 20.58 4.32 4.98
C LEU A 19 21.37 4.45 3.67
N GLN A 20 21.12 3.59 2.68
CA GLN A 20 21.80 3.66 1.39
C GLN A 20 21.41 4.92 0.63
N ASP A 21 22.36 5.49 -0.11
CA ASP A 21 22.09 6.62 -0.98
C ASP A 21 21.20 6.20 -2.17
N LEU A 22 20.11 6.95 -2.34
CA LEU A 22 19.14 6.85 -3.41
C LEU A 22 18.88 8.26 -3.96
N GLY A 23 19.77 8.72 -4.85
CA GLY A 23 19.60 10.02 -5.51
C GLY A 23 20.00 11.20 -4.63
N GLY A 24 21.08 11.07 -3.84
CA GLY A 24 21.59 12.14 -2.98
C GLY A 24 20.91 12.22 -1.60
N ARG A 25 20.01 11.28 -1.30
CA ARG A 25 19.32 11.13 -0.01
C ARG A 25 19.36 9.68 0.42
N THR A 26 19.25 9.42 1.72
CA THR A 26 19.07 8.03 2.16
C THR A 26 17.71 7.49 1.71
N VAL A 27 17.58 6.18 1.60
CA VAL A 27 16.28 5.51 1.35
C VAL A 27 15.24 5.94 2.38
N LEU A 28 15.60 6.00 3.66
CA LEU A 28 14.73 6.48 4.74
C LEU A 28 14.27 7.91 4.49
N GLY A 29 15.20 8.80 4.15
CA GLY A 29 14.90 10.20 3.83
C GLY A 29 13.96 10.34 2.64
N GLY A 30 14.20 9.57 1.58
CA GLY A 30 13.31 9.51 0.41
C GLY A 30 11.89 9.06 0.76
N ILE A 31 11.74 8.06 1.65
CA ILE A 31 10.41 7.62 2.13
C ILE A 31 9.72 8.71 2.95
N VAL A 32 10.46 9.44 3.80
CA VAL A 32 9.92 10.58 4.55
C VAL A 32 9.41 11.66 3.59
N GLU A 33 10.14 11.97 2.51
CA GLU A 33 9.70 12.92 1.49
C GLU A 33 8.44 12.47 0.77
N ARG A 34 8.34 11.19 0.41
CA ARG A 34 7.12 10.62 -0.16
C ARG A 34 5.93 10.73 0.77
N LEU A 35 6.11 10.44 2.06
CA LEU A 35 5.05 10.60 3.06
C LEU A 35 4.61 12.06 3.21
N ARG A 36 5.52 13.03 3.02
CA ARG A 36 5.18 14.47 3.01
C ARG A 36 4.36 14.90 1.79
N GLN A 37 4.42 14.17 0.68
CA GLN A 37 3.59 14.45 -0.50
C GLN A 37 2.12 14.06 -0.29
N SER A 38 1.82 13.16 0.66
CA SER A 38 0.44 12.78 0.98
C SER A 38 -0.31 13.94 1.64
N ARG A 39 -1.51 14.23 1.13
CA ARG A 39 -2.44 15.22 1.71
C ARG A 39 -3.09 14.72 3.00
N SER A 40 -3.11 13.41 3.21
CA SER A 40 -3.76 12.75 4.35
C SER A 40 -2.81 12.56 5.54
N VAL A 41 -1.51 12.44 5.29
CA VAL A 41 -0.47 12.32 6.33
C VAL A 41 -0.24 13.70 6.96
N GLY A 42 -0.63 13.83 8.23
CA GLY A 42 -0.45 15.07 8.99
C GLY A 42 0.79 15.06 9.88
N ARG A 43 1.30 13.87 10.21
CA ARG A 43 2.50 13.70 11.04
C ARG A 43 3.21 12.41 10.67
N ILE A 44 4.54 12.45 10.72
CA ILE A 44 5.42 11.30 10.47
C ILE A 44 6.23 11.06 11.75
N VAL A 45 6.40 9.81 12.13
CA VAL A 45 7.27 9.36 13.22
C VAL A 45 8.10 8.20 12.69
N VAL A 46 9.40 8.19 12.96
CA VAL A 46 10.26 7.03 12.69
C VAL A 46 10.25 6.12 13.91
N ALA A 47 10.00 4.84 13.72
CA ALA A 47 10.07 3.82 14.76
C ALA A 47 11.23 2.86 14.48
N THR A 48 12.26 2.91 15.32
CA THR A 48 13.50 2.12 15.20
C THR A 48 13.81 1.37 16.49
N THR A 49 14.85 0.55 16.52
CA THR A 49 15.19 -0.22 17.73
C THR A 49 16.09 0.56 18.69
N GLU A 50 16.23 0.04 19.91
CA GLU A 50 17.20 0.52 20.89
C GLU A 50 18.64 0.05 20.60
N ARG A 51 18.88 -0.73 19.55
CA ARG A 51 20.23 -1.21 19.22
C ARG A 51 21.13 -0.02 18.84
N PRO A 52 22.42 -0.03 19.22
CA PRO A 52 23.36 1.04 18.86
C PRO A 52 23.51 1.26 17.35
N ALA A 53 23.37 0.22 16.53
CA ALA A 53 23.42 0.35 15.07
C ALA A 53 22.36 1.33 14.54
N ASP A 54 21.19 1.38 15.18
CA ASP A 54 20.07 2.23 14.80
C ASP A 54 20.27 3.71 15.19
N ASP A 55 21.36 4.08 15.88
CA ASP A 55 21.71 5.48 16.11
C ASP A 55 21.91 6.25 14.79
N ALA A 56 22.29 5.55 13.72
CA ALA A 56 22.38 6.13 12.39
C ALA A 56 21.00 6.50 11.82
N ILE A 57 19.96 5.70 12.10
CA ILE A 57 18.57 6.03 11.75
C ILE A 57 18.10 7.25 12.55
N VAL A 58 18.45 7.34 13.84
CA VAL A 58 18.10 8.50 14.67
C VAL A 58 18.71 9.78 14.10
N ARG A 59 19.98 9.75 13.67
CA ARG A 59 20.64 10.90 13.03
C ARG A 59 19.96 11.29 11.71
N GLU A 60 19.63 10.32 10.88
CA GLU A 60 18.94 10.59 9.60
C GLU A 60 17.53 11.14 9.81
N ALA A 61 16.79 10.60 10.77
CA ALA A 61 15.48 11.11 11.16
C ALA A 61 15.55 12.55 11.70
N ALA A 62 16.59 12.87 12.48
CA ALA A 62 16.84 14.23 12.94
C ALA A 62 17.17 15.19 11.78
N PHE A 63 17.99 14.75 10.82
CA PHE A 63 18.25 15.50 9.58
C PHE A 63 16.97 15.73 8.76
N CYS A 64 16.08 14.74 8.74
CA CYS A 64 14.77 14.83 8.14
C CYS A 64 13.74 15.60 8.99
N GLU A 65 14.09 16.09 10.18
CA GLU A 65 13.19 16.78 11.11
C GLU A 65 11.93 15.97 11.49
N VAL A 66 12.07 14.66 11.67
CA VAL A 66 10.99 13.77 12.11
C VAL A 66 11.28 13.17 13.49
N PRO A 67 10.29 13.12 14.41
CA PRO A 67 10.46 12.51 15.72
C PRO A 67 10.74 11.01 15.60
N VAL A 68 11.44 10.47 16.61
CA VAL A 68 11.85 9.07 16.66
C VAL A 68 11.33 8.40 17.92
N ILE A 69 10.81 7.19 17.75
CA ILE A 69 10.52 6.24 18.81
C ILE A 69 11.54 5.10 18.72
N ARG A 70 12.10 4.74 19.88
CA ARG A 70 12.97 3.57 20.04
C ARG A 70 12.29 2.55 20.94
N GLY A 71 12.45 1.27 20.63
CA GLY A 71 11.97 0.20 21.51
C GLY A 71 12.56 -1.16 21.16
N SER A 72 11.92 -2.22 21.66
CA SER A 72 12.33 -3.60 21.45
C SER A 72 12.47 -3.92 19.97
N VAL A 73 13.41 -4.80 19.60
CA VAL A 73 13.66 -5.20 18.20
C VAL A 73 12.51 -6.04 17.65
N ASP A 74 12.01 -6.96 18.48
CA ASP A 74 11.07 -8.02 18.10
C ASP A 74 9.60 -7.63 18.33
N ASN A 75 9.35 -6.35 18.68
CA ASN A 75 8.00 -5.86 18.98
C ASN A 75 7.71 -4.55 18.22
N VAL A 76 7.41 -4.68 16.93
CA VAL A 76 6.98 -3.55 16.08
C VAL A 76 5.70 -2.93 16.62
N VAL A 77 4.76 -3.75 17.12
CA VAL A 77 3.50 -3.28 17.69
C VAL A 77 3.72 -2.29 18.82
N GLU A 78 4.61 -2.59 19.77
CA GLU A 78 4.96 -1.70 20.88
C GLU A 78 5.54 -0.37 20.38
N ARG A 79 6.51 -0.40 19.47
CA ARG A 79 7.13 0.82 18.94
C ARG A 79 6.11 1.71 18.23
N MET A 80 5.23 1.12 17.42
CA MET A 80 4.15 1.84 16.78
C MET A 80 3.13 2.37 17.80
N GLN A 81 2.81 1.61 18.86
CA GLN A 81 1.86 2.02 19.89
C GLN A 81 2.39 3.23 20.67
N GLN A 82 3.69 3.26 20.96
CA GLN A 82 4.34 4.42 21.57
C GLN A 82 4.27 5.65 20.65
N ALA A 83 4.50 5.48 19.34
CA ALA A 83 4.34 6.55 18.35
C ALA A 83 2.89 7.09 18.34
N VAL A 84 1.90 6.20 18.34
CA VAL A 84 0.48 6.59 18.38
C VAL A 84 0.13 7.28 19.69
N TYR A 85 0.64 6.81 20.82
CA TYR A 85 0.40 7.43 22.12
C TYR A 85 0.98 8.85 22.21
N GLN A 86 2.24 9.04 21.80
CA GLN A 86 2.94 10.33 21.91
C GLN A 86 2.56 11.33 20.81
N HIS A 87 2.24 10.82 19.61
CA HIS A 87 2.11 11.65 18.41
C HIS A 87 0.79 11.45 17.65
N GLY A 88 -0.11 10.59 18.11
CA GLY A 88 -1.38 10.31 17.42
C GLY A 88 -2.57 11.21 17.81
N GLY A 89 -2.42 12.11 18.78
CA GLY A 89 -3.52 12.93 19.30
C GLY A 89 -4.34 13.62 18.20
N GLY A 90 -5.65 13.35 18.17
CA GLY A 90 -6.60 13.91 17.21
C GLY A 90 -6.59 13.26 15.82
N MET A 91 -5.71 12.29 15.55
CA MET A 91 -5.66 11.57 14.27
C MET A 91 -6.72 10.46 14.24
N LYS A 92 -7.40 10.32 13.10
CA LYS A 92 -8.37 9.24 12.86
C LYS A 92 -7.75 7.92 12.39
N TYR A 93 -6.58 8.02 11.78
CA TYR A 93 -5.92 6.91 11.08
C TYR A 93 -4.45 6.80 11.45
N VAL A 94 -3.94 5.57 11.38
CA VAL A 94 -2.54 5.17 11.51
C VAL A 94 -2.11 4.48 10.22
N LEU A 95 -0.96 4.87 9.68
CA LEU A 95 -0.35 4.26 8.50
C LEU A 95 1.00 3.64 8.91
N ARG A 96 1.18 2.34 8.69
CA ARG A 96 2.50 1.71 8.79
C ARG A 96 3.22 1.89 7.46
N ALA A 97 4.34 2.59 7.46
CA ALA A 97 5.28 2.61 6.34
C ALA A 97 6.49 1.74 6.67
N LEU A 98 7.06 1.06 5.67
CA LEU A 98 8.23 0.20 5.83
C LEU A 98 9.46 0.89 5.23
N GLY A 99 10.60 0.80 5.93
CA GLY A 99 11.86 1.44 5.53
C GLY A 99 12.49 0.91 4.24
N ASP A 100 11.95 -0.14 3.65
CA ASP A 100 12.40 -0.79 2.42
C ASP A 100 11.44 -0.62 1.24
N GLN A 101 10.49 0.31 1.34
CA GLN A 101 9.55 0.63 0.27
C GLN A 101 9.85 2.03 -0.32
N PRO A 102 10.99 2.20 -1.04
CA PRO A 102 11.43 3.51 -1.54
C PRO A 102 10.48 4.13 -2.56
N PHE A 103 9.55 3.35 -3.12
CA PHE A 103 8.53 3.79 -4.07
C PHE A 103 7.10 3.74 -3.52
N LEU A 104 6.93 3.83 -2.20
CA LEU A 104 5.64 3.99 -1.53
C LEU A 104 4.73 4.96 -2.29
N ASP A 105 3.49 4.53 -2.54
CA ASP A 105 2.48 5.28 -3.28
C ASP A 105 1.62 6.15 -2.35
N TRP A 106 2.01 7.41 -2.22
CA TRP A 106 1.27 8.38 -1.41
C TRP A 106 -0.10 8.73 -2.03
N GLU A 107 -0.26 8.63 -3.35
CA GLU A 107 -1.54 8.90 -4.03
C GLU A 107 -2.57 7.82 -3.67
N SER A 108 -2.14 6.56 -3.62
CA SER A 108 -2.98 5.45 -3.15
C SER A 108 -3.36 5.60 -1.68
N VAL A 109 -2.46 6.10 -0.82
CA VAL A 109 -2.77 6.40 0.58
C VAL A 109 -3.85 7.49 0.69
N ASP A 110 -3.74 8.56 -0.10
CA ASP A 110 -4.72 9.65 -0.11
C ASP A 110 -6.09 9.18 -0.61
N GLU A 111 -6.10 8.41 -1.70
CA GLU A 111 -7.34 7.87 -2.25
C GLU A 111 -8.00 6.88 -1.30
N ALA A 112 -7.22 5.98 -0.68
CA ALA A 112 -7.72 5.06 0.33
C ALA A 112 -8.35 5.80 1.51
N THR A 113 -7.66 6.82 2.04
CA THR A 113 -8.18 7.64 3.15
C THR A 113 -9.50 8.33 2.76
N ARG A 114 -9.57 8.91 1.56
CA ARG A 114 -10.78 9.58 1.05
C ARG A 114 -11.96 8.61 0.93
N ILE A 115 -11.72 7.38 0.47
CA ILE A 115 -12.75 6.35 0.33
C ILE A 115 -13.24 5.89 1.71
N ILE A 116 -12.32 5.68 2.65
CA ILE A 116 -12.63 5.25 4.01
C ILE A 116 -13.50 6.31 4.71
N ASP A 117 -13.08 7.58 4.69
CA ASP A 117 -13.84 8.69 5.28
C ASP A 117 -15.24 8.84 4.66
N ALA A 118 -15.37 8.66 3.34
CA ALA A 118 -16.64 8.82 2.64
C ALA A 118 -17.67 7.72 2.94
N ASN A 119 -17.23 6.56 3.47
CA ASN A 119 -18.08 5.39 3.70
C ASN A 119 -18.10 4.92 5.16
N ASP A 120 -17.41 5.62 6.07
CA ASP A 120 -17.26 5.25 7.48
C ASP A 120 -16.71 3.83 7.67
N TRP A 121 -15.68 3.50 6.88
CA TRP A 121 -14.94 2.24 7.00
C TRP A 121 -13.78 2.38 7.98
N ASP A 122 -13.29 1.23 8.47
CA ASP A 122 -12.13 1.14 9.33
C ASP A 122 -10.82 1.06 8.52
N PHE A 123 -10.85 0.38 7.38
CA PHE A 123 -9.72 0.24 6.45
C PHE A 123 -10.20 -0.30 5.10
N LEU A 124 -9.29 -0.34 4.13
CA LEU A 124 -9.47 -1.02 2.86
C LEU A 124 -8.49 -2.19 2.75
N LEU A 125 -8.96 -3.29 2.18
CA LEU A 125 -8.13 -4.45 1.91
C LEU A 125 -7.93 -4.60 0.40
N PRO A 126 -6.68 -4.60 -0.11
CA PRO A 126 -6.44 -4.83 -1.53
C PRO A 126 -7.03 -6.16 -1.99
N LEU A 127 -7.79 -6.12 -3.07
CA LEU A 127 -8.23 -7.29 -3.82
C LEU A 127 -7.12 -7.65 -4.80
N THR A 128 -6.34 -8.67 -4.48
CA THR A 128 -5.34 -9.23 -5.40
C THR A 128 -5.99 -10.36 -6.18
N PHE A 129 -6.06 -10.22 -7.51
CA PHE A 129 -6.43 -11.29 -8.42
C PHE A 129 -5.23 -12.23 -8.66
N ASP A 130 -5.37 -13.21 -9.55
CA ASP A 130 -4.30 -14.13 -9.96
C ASP A 130 -3.04 -13.45 -10.54
N ALA A 131 -3.07 -12.13 -10.77
CA ALA A 131 -1.91 -11.33 -11.17
C ALA A 131 -1.41 -10.46 -10.00
N ASP A 132 -0.13 -10.60 -9.67
CA ASP A 132 0.50 -9.83 -8.61
C ASP A 132 0.63 -8.34 -9.02
N PRO A 133 0.10 -7.41 -8.21
CA PRO A 133 0.33 -5.99 -8.43
C PRO A 133 1.78 -5.62 -8.12
N VAL A 134 2.17 -4.39 -8.47
CA VAL A 134 3.50 -3.82 -8.18
C VAL A 134 3.81 -4.02 -6.70
N TYR A 135 4.83 -4.82 -6.46
CA TYR A 135 5.20 -5.27 -5.13
C TYR A 135 6.02 -4.19 -4.41
N GLY A 136 5.79 -4.04 -3.10
CA GLY A 136 6.59 -3.12 -2.27
C GLY A 136 6.19 -1.65 -2.36
N ALA A 137 5.01 -1.32 -2.91
CA ALA A 137 4.61 0.07 -3.13
C ALA A 137 3.25 0.46 -2.51
N GLY A 138 2.38 -0.52 -2.21
CA GLY A 138 1.05 -0.29 -1.68
C GLY A 138 1.00 -0.22 -0.15
N LEU A 139 0.22 0.72 0.39
CA LEU A 139 -0.10 0.82 1.81
C LEU A 139 -1.60 1.07 2.01
N SER A 140 -2.13 0.59 3.13
CA SER A 140 -3.52 0.86 3.54
C SER A 140 -3.54 1.48 4.93
N PRO A 141 -4.20 2.65 5.09
CA PRO A 141 -4.38 3.27 6.40
C PRO A 141 -5.41 2.49 7.24
N TRP A 142 -5.19 2.43 8.54
CA TRP A 142 -6.08 1.80 9.51
C TRP A 142 -6.70 2.83 10.44
N SER A 143 -7.98 2.69 10.77
CA SER A 143 -8.60 3.50 11.81
C SER A 143 -7.87 3.31 13.14
N VAL A 144 -7.89 4.34 13.99
CA VAL A 144 -7.36 4.22 15.36
C VAL A 144 -8.05 3.12 16.16
N ARG A 145 -9.30 2.76 15.81
CA ARG A 145 -10.02 1.62 16.38
C ARG A 145 -9.34 0.30 16.00
N VAL A 146 -9.01 0.10 14.73
CA VAL A 146 -8.25 -1.07 14.26
C VAL A 146 -6.90 -1.14 14.96
N TRP A 147 -6.16 -0.03 14.95
CA TRP A 147 -4.84 0.03 15.59
C TRP A 147 -4.91 -0.30 17.08
N SER A 148 -5.89 0.25 17.81
CA SER A 148 -6.06 -0.02 19.25
C SER A 148 -6.36 -1.49 19.53
N ALA A 149 -7.12 -2.14 18.65
CA ALA A 149 -7.43 -3.57 18.77
C ALA A 149 -6.19 -4.44 18.50
N ILE A 150 -5.41 -4.12 17.45
CA ILE A 150 -4.10 -4.75 17.18
C ILE A 150 -3.20 -4.62 18.42
N ALA A 151 -2.95 -3.39 18.86
CA ALA A 151 -2.00 -3.11 19.93
C ALA A 151 -2.34 -3.76 21.27
N SER A 152 -3.63 -3.95 21.57
CA SER A 152 -4.08 -4.55 22.83
C SER A 152 -4.22 -6.07 22.80
N ARG A 153 -4.17 -6.71 21.62
CA ARG A 153 -4.53 -8.13 21.46
C ARG A 153 -3.51 -8.96 20.70
N SER A 154 -2.54 -8.35 20.02
CA SER A 154 -1.41 -9.08 19.44
C SER A 154 -0.56 -9.69 20.56
N THR A 155 -0.40 -11.01 20.52
CA THR A 155 0.35 -11.76 21.54
C THR A 155 1.35 -12.73 20.95
N LYS A 156 1.20 -13.09 19.67
CA LYS A 156 2.10 -14.02 18.99
C LYS A 156 3.28 -13.27 18.35
N PRO A 157 4.47 -13.91 18.25
CA PRO A 157 5.65 -13.26 17.66
C PRO A 157 5.44 -12.70 16.24
N ASP A 158 4.70 -13.42 15.39
CA ASP A 158 4.36 -12.99 14.03
C ASP A 158 3.45 -11.75 14.01
N GLU A 159 2.51 -11.68 14.95
CA GLU A 159 1.62 -10.53 15.13
C GLU A 159 2.37 -9.30 15.67
N LEU A 160 3.34 -9.51 16.57
CA LEU A 160 4.15 -8.45 17.15
C LEU A 160 5.14 -7.84 16.14
N GLU A 161 5.70 -8.65 15.22
CA GLU A 161 6.58 -8.19 14.14
C GLU A 161 5.79 -7.66 12.92
N HIS A 162 4.66 -8.30 12.61
CA HIS A 162 3.79 -7.96 11.48
C HIS A 162 2.35 -7.69 11.96
N PRO A 163 2.03 -6.46 12.42
CA PRO A 163 0.72 -6.10 12.95
C PRO A 163 -0.47 -6.43 12.02
N GLY A 164 -0.24 -6.45 10.69
CA GLY A 164 -1.25 -6.83 9.69
C GLY A 164 -1.68 -8.30 9.75
N VAL A 165 -0.85 -9.19 10.30
CA VAL A 165 -1.19 -10.62 10.49
C VAL A 165 -2.33 -10.77 11.50
N TRP A 166 -2.29 -10.03 12.61
CA TRP A 166 -3.38 -10.02 13.58
C TRP A 166 -4.69 -9.52 12.96
N LEU A 167 -4.61 -8.43 12.18
CA LEU A 167 -5.77 -7.86 11.48
C LEU A 167 -6.40 -8.87 10.53
N ARG A 168 -5.59 -9.59 9.73
CA ARG A 168 -6.04 -10.63 8.80
C ARG A 168 -6.77 -11.79 9.49
N ARG A 169 -6.47 -12.06 10.76
CA ARG A 169 -7.10 -13.11 11.57
C ARG A 169 -8.35 -12.63 12.32
N SER A 170 -8.69 -11.34 12.24
CA SER A 170 -9.74 -10.70 13.04
C SER A 170 -10.64 -9.77 12.21
N LEU A 171 -10.79 -10.06 10.91
CA LEU A 171 -11.47 -9.18 9.96
C LEU A 171 -12.96 -8.99 10.30
N GLU A 172 -13.62 -10.00 10.89
CA GLU A 172 -15.04 -9.94 11.25
C GLU A 172 -15.37 -8.85 12.29
N MET A 173 -14.36 -8.35 13.00
CA MET A 173 -14.49 -7.30 14.00
C MET A 173 -14.71 -5.90 13.42
N PHE A 174 -14.42 -5.71 12.13
CA PHE A 174 -14.27 -4.39 11.54
C PHE A 174 -15.21 -4.16 10.35
N ASN A 175 -15.52 -2.89 10.12
CA ASN A 175 -16.26 -2.45 8.95
C ASN A 175 -15.26 -2.11 7.84
N TYR A 176 -15.03 -3.02 6.91
CA TYR A 176 -14.06 -2.82 5.83
C TYR A 176 -14.67 -3.16 4.47
N ALA A 177 -14.02 -2.64 3.43
CA ALA A 177 -14.29 -2.99 2.05
C ALA A 177 -13.02 -3.51 1.36
N LEU A 178 -13.23 -4.20 0.25
CA LEU A 178 -12.16 -4.60 -0.64
C LEU A 178 -11.91 -3.47 -1.64
N ILE A 179 -10.66 -3.26 -2.05
CA ILE A 179 -10.30 -2.30 -3.09
C ILE A 179 -9.50 -2.98 -4.19
N ASP A 180 -10.00 -2.90 -5.42
CA ASP A 180 -9.23 -3.21 -6.61
C ASP A 180 -8.16 -2.13 -6.83
N LEU A 181 -6.96 -2.53 -7.22
CA LEU A 181 -5.87 -1.59 -7.51
C LEU A 181 -6.05 -1.03 -8.92
N PRO A 182 -5.47 0.14 -9.24
CA PRO A 182 -5.66 0.69 -10.57
C PRO A 182 -4.95 -0.20 -11.60
N HIS A 183 -5.51 -0.34 -12.80
CA HIS A 183 -5.02 -1.31 -13.80
C HIS A 183 -3.52 -1.16 -14.14
N TRP A 184 -2.99 0.06 -14.11
CA TRP A 184 -1.57 0.32 -14.34
C TRP A 184 -0.67 -0.32 -13.27
N ALA A 185 -1.16 -0.55 -12.05
CA ALA A 185 -0.42 -1.17 -10.97
C ALA A 185 -0.33 -2.69 -11.07
N TYR A 186 -1.05 -3.35 -11.99
CA TYR A 186 -0.90 -4.79 -12.22
C TYR A 186 0.31 -5.08 -13.10
N ARG A 187 1.50 -5.06 -12.50
CA ARG A 187 2.79 -5.40 -13.09
C ARG A 187 3.60 -6.19 -12.08
N GLY A 188 4.29 -7.24 -12.53
CA GLY A 188 5.23 -8.01 -11.71
C GLY A 188 6.56 -7.28 -11.40
N TYR A 189 6.51 -5.96 -11.17
CA TYR A 189 7.69 -5.18 -10.79
C TYR A 189 7.95 -5.30 -9.29
N ARG A 190 9.20 -5.58 -8.93
CA ARG A 190 9.67 -5.62 -7.55
C ARG A 190 10.25 -4.26 -7.16
N LEU A 191 9.56 -3.53 -6.29
CA LEU A 191 9.98 -2.21 -5.79
C LEU A 191 10.26 -2.19 -4.28
N GLU A 192 10.52 -3.36 -3.69
CA GLU A 192 11.03 -3.51 -2.33
C GLU A 192 12.56 -3.60 -2.35
N LEU A 193 13.23 -2.88 -1.44
CA LEU A 193 14.67 -2.87 -1.32
C LEU A 193 15.13 -4.02 -0.42
N ASP A 194 15.79 -5.04 -0.98
CA ASP A 194 16.42 -6.09 -0.18
C ASP A 194 17.78 -6.53 -0.66
N THR A 195 18.15 -6.16 -1.88
CA THR A 195 19.45 -6.51 -2.45
C THR A 195 20.14 -5.29 -3.09
N PRO A 196 21.45 -5.40 -3.38
CA PRO A 196 22.15 -4.39 -4.15
C PRO A 196 21.57 -4.19 -5.56
N GLU A 197 21.01 -5.23 -6.20
CA GLU A 197 20.36 -5.16 -7.50
C GLU A 197 19.06 -4.34 -7.45
N ASP A 198 18.27 -4.48 -6.38
CA ASP A 198 17.10 -3.61 -6.12
C ASP A 198 17.57 -2.14 -6.05
N LEU A 199 18.60 -1.86 -5.24
CA LEU A 199 19.16 -0.51 -5.12
C LEU A 199 19.66 0.05 -6.46
N ASN A 200 20.30 -0.78 -7.28
CA ASN A 200 20.77 -0.39 -8.59
C ASN A 200 19.62 0.01 -9.52
N LEU A 201 18.56 -0.81 -9.58
CA LEU A 201 17.35 -0.44 -10.32
C LEU A 201 16.79 0.89 -9.83
N PHE A 202 16.67 1.06 -8.52
CA PHE A 202 16.04 2.23 -7.93
C PHE A 202 16.84 3.51 -8.19
N ARG A 203 18.17 3.44 -8.17
CA ARG A 203 19.05 4.55 -8.57
C ARG A 203 18.87 4.93 -10.03
N LEU A 204 18.74 3.96 -10.94
CA LEU A 204 18.50 4.22 -12.36
C LEU A 204 17.12 4.87 -12.60
N VAL A 205 16.10 4.44 -11.86
CA VAL A 205 14.77 5.07 -11.89
C VAL A 205 14.84 6.50 -11.34
N HIS A 206 15.49 6.71 -10.20
CA HIS A 206 15.64 8.04 -9.61
C HIS A 206 16.44 9.00 -10.50
N ALA A 207 17.52 8.53 -11.13
CA ALA A 207 18.33 9.34 -12.03
C ALA A 207 17.57 9.82 -13.28
N ALA A 208 16.51 9.11 -13.67
CA ALA A 208 15.65 9.50 -14.79
C ALA A 208 14.55 10.51 -14.42
N TRP A 209 14.41 10.85 -13.13
CA TRP A 209 13.43 11.80 -12.63
C TRP A 209 14.08 13.15 -12.36
N GLU A 210 13.80 14.13 -13.21
CA GLU A 210 14.46 15.45 -13.20
C GLU A 210 13.80 16.48 -12.26
N GLN A 211 12.68 16.12 -11.61
CA GLN A 211 11.96 17.04 -10.73
C GLN A 211 12.50 16.96 -9.30
N PRO A 212 12.40 18.05 -8.52
CA PRO A 212 12.90 18.09 -7.14
C PRO A 212 12.10 17.21 -6.17
N ASP A 213 10.81 16.99 -6.43
CA ASP A 213 9.95 16.11 -5.64
C ASP A 213 10.21 14.63 -5.97
N PRO A 214 9.80 13.66 -5.14
CA PRO A 214 9.87 12.25 -5.50
C PRO A 214 9.00 11.89 -6.73
N PRO A 215 9.38 10.90 -7.57
CA PRO A 215 8.54 10.45 -8.68
C PRO A 215 7.26 9.73 -8.20
N PRO A 216 6.06 10.07 -8.71
CA PRO A 216 4.84 9.30 -8.43
C PRO A 216 4.98 7.84 -8.84
N LEU A 217 4.37 6.90 -8.11
CA LEU A 217 4.48 5.47 -8.43
C LEU A 217 4.00 5.19 -9.87
N ARG A 218 2.91 5.83 -10.29
CA ARG A 218 2.40 5.70 -11.66
C ARG A 218 3.44 6.06 -12.73
N TRP A 219 4.25 7.09 -12.47
CA TRP A 219 5.33 7.47 -13.36
C TRP A 219 6.41 6.39 -13.39
N VAL A 220 6.82 5.87 -12.22
CA VAL A 220 7.82 4.80 -12.11
C VAL A 220 7.40 3.58 -12.91
N VAL A 221 6.14 3.15 -12.76
CA VAL A 221 5.58 2.02 -13.51
C VAL A 221 5.58 2.29 -15.01
N SER A 222 5.16 3.48 -15.45
CA SER A 222 5.18 3.86 -16.87
C SER A 222 6.61 3.91 -17.43
N TYR A 223 7.57 4.35 -16.64
CA TYR A 223 8.99 4.38 -17.01
C TYR A 223 9.54 2.96 -17.18
N LEU A 224 9.23 2.03 -16.26
CA LEU A 224 9.62 0.63 -16.35
C LEU A 224 8.92 -0.11 -17.51
N ASP A 225 7.65 0.23 -17.81
CA ASP A 225 6.93 -0.29 -18.98
C ASP A 225 7.65 0.06 -20.29
N LYS A 226 8.22 1.28 -20.38
CA LYS A 226 9.00 1.75 -21.54
C LYS A 226 10.44 1.24 -21.56
N ASN A 227 10.97 0.79 -20.43
CA ASN A 227 12.37 0.39 -20.25
C ASN A 227 12.46 -1.02 -19.67
N ARG A 228 11.99 -2.02 -20.43
CA ARG A 228 11.87 -3.42 -19.95
C ARG A 228 13.21 -4.05 -19.56
N SER A 229 14.33 -3.62 -20.16
CA SER A 229 15.67 -4.06 -19.74
C SER A 229 16.02 -3.61 -18.32
N LEU A 230 15.62 -2.40 -17.92
CA LEU A 230 15.77 -1.91 -16.55
C LEU A 230 14.88 -2.71 -15.60
N ALA A 231 13.62 -2.93 -15.95
CA ALA A 231 12.70 -3.73 -15.16
C ALA A 231 13.19 -5.19 -14.93
N GLY A 232 14.07 -5.68 -15.80
CA GLY A 232 14.69 -7.01 -15.69
C GLY A 232 15.82 -7.12 -14.66
N ILE A 233 16.35 -5.99 -14.13
CA ILE A 233 17.54 -5.98 -13.25
C ILE A 233 17.34 -6.85 -12.00
N ASN A 234 16.17 -6.78 -11.37
CA ASN A 234 15.84 -7.54 -10.17
C ASN A 234 14.74 -8.59 -10.40
N ALA A 235 14.39 -8.89 -11.65
CA ALA A 235 13.27 -9.80 -11.97
C ALA A 235 13.53 -11.27 -11.56
N ALA A 236 14.80 -11.67 -11.43
CA ALA A 236 15.18 -13.02 -10.99
C ALA A 236 15.20 -13.18 -9.47
N ILE A 237 14.99 -12.11 -8.71
CA ILE A 237 15.06 -12.15 -7.25
C ILE A 237 13.76 -12.72 -6.70
N HIS A 238 13.86 -13.92 -6.14
CA HIS A 238 12.75 -14.53 -5.43
C HIS A 238 12.60 -13.90 -4.04
N GLU A 239 11.35 -13.57 -3.72
CA GLU A 239 10.98 -13.07 -2.41
C GLU A 239 11.27 -14.13 -1.32
N ARG A 240 11.96 -13.72 -0.25
CA ARG A 240 12.23 -14.59 0.92
C ARG A 240 11.29 -14.35 2.09
N THR A 241 10.35 -13.41 1.99
CA THR A 241 9.17 -13.29 2.86
C THR A 241 8.22 -14.46 2.60
N GLY A 242 8.76 -15.66 2.81
CA GLY A 242 8.18 -16.97 2.69
C GLY A 242 8.17 -17.73 4.03
N THR A 243 8.31 -17.02 5.15
CA THR A 243 8.16 -17.60 6.50
C THR A 243 6.93 -17.11 7.26
N PHE A 244 6.17 -16.16 6.71
CA PHE A 244 4.81 -15.84 7.20
C PHE A 244 3.70 -16.11 6.17
N THR A 245 4.06 -16.69 5.01
CA THR A 245 3.10 -17.06 3.94
C THR A 245 2.67 -18.52 3.97
N THR A 246 2.84 -19.26 5.06
CA THR A 246 2.06 -20.50 5.22
C THR A 246 0.70 -20.15 5.82
N HIS A 247 -0.05 -19.26 5.14
CA HIS A 247 -1.49 -19.32 5.28
C HIS A 247 -1.90 -20.66 4.71
N THR A 248 -2.34 -21.55 5.58
CA THR A 248 -2.88 -22.83 5.17
C THR A 248 -4.00 -22.58 4.14
N ALA A 249 -4.22 -23.55 3.25
CA ALA A 249 -5.36 -23.47 2.34
C ALA A 249 -6.69 -23.22 3.10
N ALA A 250 -6.79 -23.67 4.35
CA ALA A 250 -7.91 -23.38 5.24
C ALA A 250 -8.00 -21.91 5.67
N GLU A 251 -6.88 -21.26 6.06
CA GLU A 251 -6.85 -19.83 6.39
C GLU A 251 -7.21 -18.97 5.18
N VAL A 252 -6.66 -19.30 4.01
CA VAL A 252 -7.01 -18.62 2.76
C VAL A 252 -8.50 -18.82 2.46
N GLN A 253 -9.01 -20.06 2.47
CA GLN A 253 -10.42 -20.37 2.23
C GLN A 253 -11.36 -19.65 3.22
N HIS A 254 -10.96 -19.49 4.47
CA HIS A 254 -11.72 -18.74 5.46
C HIS A 254 -11.81 -17.25 5.08
N TRP A 255 -10.73 -16.64 4.60
CA TRP A 255 -10.78 -15.26 4.11
C TRP A 255 -11.71 -15.09 2.91
N TRP A 256 -11.78 -16.07 2.01
CA TRP A 256 -12.75 -16.05 0.90
C TRP A 256 -14.20 -16.01 1.41
N GLN A 257 -14.50 -16.62 2.55
CA GLN A 257 -15.82 -16.52 3.19
C GLN A 257 -16.05 -15.11 3.73
N ASP A 258 -15.03 -14.48 4.32
CA ASP A 258 -15.11 -13.10 4.81
C ASP A 258 -15.26 -12.07 3.68
N TYR A 259 -14.75 -12.38 2.49
CA TYR A 259 -14.87 -11.57 1.27
C TYR A 259 -16.21 -11.75 0.57
N ALA A 260 -16.85 -12.91 0.72
CA ALA A 260 -18.15 -13.18 0.13
C ALA A 260 -19.19 -12.18 0.65
N ASN A 261 -19.84 -11.44 -0.26
CA ASN A 261 -20.80 -10.36 0.02
C ASN A 261 -20.21 -9.04 0.56
N ARG A 262 -18.89 -8.87 0.55
CA ARG A 262 -18.27 -7.57 0.87
C ARG A 262 -18.41 -6.59 -0.29
N THR A 263 -18.37 -5.32 0.07
CA THR A 263 -18.33 -4.22 -0.89
C THR A 263 -16.96 -4.19 -1.57
N VAL A 264 -16.93 -4.07 -2.90
CA VAL A 264 -15.69 -3.93 -3.67
C VAL A 264 -15.64 -2.53 -4.30
N VAL A 265 -14.61 -1.79 -3.93
CA VAL A 265 -14.30 -0.47 -4.49
C VAL A 265 -13.36 -0.65 -5.67
N PHE A 266 -13.68 -0.05 -6.80
CA PHE A 266 -12.81 -0.09 -7.97
C PHE A 266 -12.10 1.26 -8.10
N SER A 267 -10.78 1.26 -7.92
CA SER A 267 -9.96 2.49 -7.87
C SER A 267 -9.77 3.14 -9.24
N ASP A 268 -9.89 2.39 -10.34
CA ASP A 268 -9.78 2.90 -11.71
C ASP A 268 -10.78 2.26 -12.68
N LEU A 269 -12.07 2.41 -12.34
CA LEU A 269 -13.16 1.97 -13.20
C LEU A 269 -13.06 2.49 -14.66
N PRO A 270 -12.63 3.73 -14.95
CA PRO A 270 -12.45 4.21 -16.32
C PRO A 270 -11.42 3.42 -17.13
N SER A 271 -10.24 3.13 -16.57
CA SER A 271 -9.24 2.31 -17.27
C SER A 271 -9.73 0.89 -17.47
N MET A 272 -10.44 0.33 -16.49
CA MET A 272 -11.09 -0.96 -16.62
C MET A 272 -12.14 -0.95 -17.76
N LEU A 273 -12.99 0.07 -17.81
CA LEU A 273 -13.99 0.24 -18.89
C LEU A 273 -13.36 0.47 -20.27
N ALA A 274 -12.23 1.18 -20.32
CA ALA A 274 -11.46 1.39 -21.55
C ALA A 274 -10.84 0.07 -22.05
N SER A 275 -10.36 -0.79 -21.15
CA SER A 275 -9.86 -2.13 -21.50
C SER A 275 -10.96 -3.10 -21.94
N THR A 276 -12.23 -2.81 -21.63
CA THR A 276 -13.40 -3.59 -22.07
C THR A 276 -14.06 -3.03 -23.33
N GLY A 277 -13.41 -2.12 -24.07
CA GLY A 277 -13.92 -1.59 -25.34
C GLY A 277 -15.07 -0.58 -25.23
N ALA A 278 -15.46 -0.15 -24.02
CA ALA A 278 -16.43 0.92 -23.85
C ALA A 278 -15.78 2.26 -24.24
N PRO A 279 -16.48 3.15 -24.97
CA PRO A 279 -15.89 4.39 -25.46
C PRO A 279 -15.43 5.26 -24.29
N ALA A 280 -14.11 5.30 -24.08
CA ALA A 280 -13.42 6.15 -23.13
C ALA A 280 -13.46 7.60 -23.60
N SER A 281 -14.63 8.24 -23.48
CA SER A 281 -14.72 9.68 -23.65
C SER A 281 -14.20 10.36 -22.38
N HIS A 282 -12.88 10.58 -22.40
CA HIS A 282 -12.11 11.53 -21.58
C HIS A 282 -11.69 10.97 -20.21
N GLY A 283 -10.38 10.99 -19.95
CA GLY A 283 -9.70 10.42 -18.79
C GLY A 283 -10.11 11.01 -17.43
N GLY A 284 -11.29 10.61 -16.94
CA GLY A 284 -11.81 11.01 -15.64
C GLY A 284 -12.32 9.82 -14.83
N THR A 285 -12.12 9.86 -13.51
CA THR A 285 -12.71 8.95 -12.52
C THR A 285 -14.19 8.69 -12.80
N ALA A 286 -14.67 7.44 -12.67
CA ALA A 286 -16.09 7.13 -12.81
C ALA A 286 -16.86 7.66 -11.59
N ARG A 287 -17.36 8.88 -11.72
CA ARG A 287 -18.07 9.60 -10.66
C ARG A 287 -19.56 9.48 -10.84
N CYS A 288 -20.27 9.50 -9.73
CA CYS A 288 -21.71 9.54 -9.75
C CYS A 288 -22.19 10.83 -10.40
N ARG A 289 -22.91 10.71 -11.52
CA ARG A 289 -23.51 11.86 -12.24
C ARG A 289 -24.43 12.76 -11.39
N ALA A 290 -24.86 12.29 -10.22
CA ALA A 290 -25.77 13.03 -9.34
C ALA A 290 -25.04 13.83 -8.24
N CYS A 291 -23.86 13.41 -7.79
CA CYS A 291 -23.24 14.02 -6.60
C CYS A 291 -21.70 13.99 -6.63
N ASP A 292 -21.12 13.57 -7.74
CA ASP A 292 -19.68 13.42 -7.95
C ASP A 292 -18.99 12.48 -6.92
N GLY A 293 -19.77 11.64 -6.24
CA GLY A 293 -19.25 10.61 -5.34
C GLY A 293 -18.63 9.44 -6.11
N ALA A 294 -17.66 8.75 -5.50
CA ALA A 294 -17.08 7.54 -6.08
C ALA A 294 -18.15 6.46 -6.34
N LEU A 295 -18.04 5.76 -7.46
CA LEU A 295 -18.88 4.60 -7.77
C LEU A 295 -18.18 3.34 -7.27
N ILE A 296 -18.93 2.52 -6.54
CA ILE A 296 -18.49 1.27 -5.92
C ILE A 296 -19.20 0.12 -6.62
N VAL A 297 -18.52 -0.97 -6.95
CA VAL A 297 -19.18 -2.17 -7.48
C VAL A 297 -19.88 -2.92 -6.35
N GLN A 298 -21.20 -3.04 -6.46
CA GLN A 298 -22.02 -3.87 -5.60
C GLN A 298 -22.03 -5.34 -6.03
N ARG A 299 -21.86 -5.61 -7.33
CA ARG A 299 -21.93 -6.96 -7.87
C ARG A 299 -21.19 -7.07 -9.20
N VAL A 300 -20.34 -8.07 -9.31
CA VAL A 300 -19.76 -8.53 -10.59
C VAL A 300 -20.51 -9.81 -10.98
N ARG A 301 -21.15 -9.82 -12.15
CA ARG A 301 -21.72 -11.05 -12.71
C ARG A 301 -20.70 -11.73 -13.63
N PRO A 302 -20.70 -13.07 -13.74
CA PRO A 302 -19.85 -13.80 -14.69
C PRO A 302 -19.99 -13.35 -16.15
N THR A 303 -21.12 -12.70 -16.48
CA THR A 303 -21.45 -12.15 -17.79
C THR A 303 -20.83 -10.76 -18.05
N GLY A 304 -19.87 -10.30 -17.24
CA GLY A 304 -19.28 -8.97 -17.37
C GLY A 304 -20.15 -7.82 -16.87
N VAL A 305 -21.31 -8.10 -16.25
CA VAL A 305 -22.19 -7.02 -15.75
C VAL A 305 -21.70 -6.52 -14.40
N LEU A 306 -21.37 -5.24 -14.32
CA LEU A 306 -20.98 -4.53 -13.11
C LEU A 306 -22.17 -3.70 -12.61
N GLN A 307 -22.70 -4.04 -11.45
CA GLN A 307 -23.68 -3.19 -10.76
C GLN A 307 -22.92 -2.24 -9.84
N LEU A 308 -22.98 -0.95 -10.11
CA LEU A 308 -22.37 0.09 -9.31
C LEU A 308 -23.38 0.78 -8.40
N ARG A 309 -22.90 1.30 -7.29
CA ARG A 309 -23.61 2.20 -6.37
C ARG A 309 -22.70 3.36 -6.04
N CYS A 310 -23.25 4.57 -6.04
CA CYS A 310 -22.53 5.72 -5.51
C CYS A 310 -22.31 5.57 -4.00
N ALA A 311 -21.05 5.68 -3.58
CA ALA A 311 -20.62 5.75 -2.18
C ALA A 311 -21.35 6.85 -1.41
N ARG A 312 -21.56 8.00 -2.05
CA ARG A 312 -22.11 9.21 -1.43
C ARG A 312 -23.63 9.25 -1.40
N CYS A 313 -24.30 9.07 -2.54
CA CYS A 313 -25.76 9.23 -2.63
C CYS A 313 -26.54 7.91 -2.81
N GLY A 314 -25.85 6.76 -2.86
CA GLY A 314 -26.48 5.45 -3.00
C GLY A 314 -27.12 5.15 -4.36
N LYS A 315 -27.07 6.08 -5.32
CA LYS A 315 -27.64 5.88 -6.66
C LYS A 315 -26.94 4.72 -7.39
N ARG A 316 -27.73 3.82 -7.98
CA ARG A 316 -27.21 2.64 -8.68
C ARG A 316 -27.07 2.88 -10.18
N THR A 317 -26.06 2.27 -10.80
CA THR A 317 -25.84 2.27 -12.25
C THR A 317 -25.34 0.89 -12.66
N THR A 318 -25.82 0.37 -13.79
CA THR A 318 -25.35 -0.90 -14.35
C THR A 318 -24.43 -0.62 -15.53
N TYR A 319 -23.27 -1.27 -15.54
CA TYR A 319 -22.35 -1.30 -16.67
C TYR A 319 -22.28 -2.72 -17.22
N HIS A 320 -22.20 -2.83 -18.55
CA HIS A 320 -22.00 -4.08 -19.24
C HIS A 320 -20.55 -4.07 -19.76
N ALA A 321 -19.70 -4.93 -19.22
CA ALA A 321 -18.38 -5.18 -19.77
C ALA A 321 -18.52 -6.23 -20.87
N ASP A 322 -18.04 -5.92 -22.06
CA ASP A 322 -17.81 -6.95 -23.07
C ASP A 322 -16.59 -7.76 -22.64
N HIS A 323 -16.70 -9.09 -22.70
CA HIS A 323 -15.58 -9.99 -22.39
C HIS A 323 -14.40 -9.67 -23.33
N PRO A 324 -13.18 -9.46 -22.81
CA PRO A 324 -12.00 -9.46 -23.66
C PRO A 324 -11.82 -10.89 -24.18
N THR A 325 -12.08 -11.10 -25.47
CA THR A 325 -11.62 -12.30 -26.16
C THR A 325 -10.10 -12.32 -26.06
N GLY A 326 -9.55 -13.21 -25.24
CA GLY A 326 -8.10 -13.37 -25.11
C GLY A 326 -7.46 -13.79 -26.44
N PRO A 327 -6.14 -13.61 -26.61
CA PRO A 327 -5.43 -13.97 -27.84
C PRO A 327 -5.41 -15.49 -28.17
N ASN A 328 -6.08 -16.33 -27.38
CA ASN A 328 -6.17 -17.79 -27.58
C ASN A 328 -7.62 -18.27 -27.76
N SER A 329 -8.45 -17.53 -28.50
CA SER A 329 -9.74 -18.05 -28.98
C SER A 329 -9.67 -18.37 -30.47
N SER A 330 -9.09 -19.53 -30.76
CA SER A 330 -9.36 -20.38 -31.92
C SER A 330 -9.24 -21.83 -31.49
#